data_AF-A0AAJ1BCR9-F1
#
_entry.id   AF-A0AAJ1BCR9-F1
#
_cell.length_a   1.000
_cell.length_b   1.000
_cell.length_c   1.000
_cell.angle_alpha   90.00
_cell.angle_beta   90.00
_cell.angle_gamma   90.00
#
_symmetry.space_group_name_H-M   'P 1'
#
loop_
_entity.id
_entity.type
_entity.pdbx_description
1 polymer ?
#
loop_
_entity_poly.entity_id
_entity_poly.type
_entity_poly.pdbx_seq_one_letter_code
_entity_poly.pdbx_strand_id
1 'polypeptide(L)'
;MLFGDTLADLDTETGYRGPIACKAAGITYRQLDYWARTGLVEPTIRSAKGSGSHRLYSFRDILVLKIVKRLLDTGVSLQQIRVAVDALSKRGVDSLSSITLMSDGASVYECTSTDEVIDLVQGGQGVFGIAVGRVWREIEGTLAELPVESANQELKVPDELAAARARRNAG
;
A
#
# COMPACT_ATOMS: atom_id res chain seq x y z
N MET A 1 -24.49 -7.50 -1.84
CA MET A 1 -23.23 -6.75 -1.65
C MET A 1 -22.58 -6.68 -3.03
N LEU A 2 -22.39 -5.48 -3.59
CA LEU A 2 -22.15 -5.30 -5.04
C LEU A 2 -20.88 -4.48 -5.35
N PHE A 3 -19.89 -4.46 -4.45
CA PHE A 3 -18.71 -3.58 -4.60
C PHE A 3 -17.37 -4.18 -4.13
N GLY A 4 -17.33 -5.43 -3.65
CA GLY A 4 -16.07 -6.07 -3.22
C GLY A 4 -15.27 -6.69 -4.37
N ASP A 5 -15.96 -7.37 -5.28
CA ASP A 5 -15.33 -8.20 -6.32
C ASP A 5 -14.57 -7.39 -7.38
N THR A 6 -15.05 -6.19 -7.72
CA THR A 6 -14.48 -5.39 -8.82
C THR A 6 -13.12 -4.78 -8.47
N LEU A 7 -12.81 -4.58 -7.18
CA LEU A 7 -11.53 -4.04 -6.71
C LEU A 7 -10.52 -5.13 -6.36
N ALA A 8 -10.97 -6.32 -5.97
CA ALA A 8 -10.10 -7.48 -5.78
C ALA A 8 -9.48 -7.95 -7.11
N ASP A 9 -10.21 -7.84 -8.22
CA ASP A 9 -9.69 -8.14 -9.57
C ASP A 9 -8.76 -7.03 -10.12
N LEU A 10 -8.86 -5.79 -9.64
CA LEU A 10 -7.91 -4.72 -9.98
C LEU A 10 -6.52 -4.96 -9.38
N ASP A 11 -6.43 -5.78 -8.33
CA ASP A 11 -5.24 -5.97 -7.48
C ASP A 11 -4.16 -6.87 -8.11
N THR A 12 -4.41 -7.48 -9.29
CA THR A 12 -3.45 -8.36 -9.97
C THR A 12 -2.88 -7.79 -11.27
N GLU A 13 -3.67 -7.02 -12.04
CA GLU A 13 -3.25 -6.56 -13.36
C GLU A 13 -3.11 -5.05 -13.51
N THR A 14 -3.56 -4.26 -12.52
CA THR A 14 -3.53 -2.80 -12.58
C THR A 14 -2.97 -2.19 -11.31
N GLY A 15 -2.25 -1.07 -11.43
CA GLY A 15 -1.63 -0.43 -10.29
C GLY A 15 -1.38 1.06 -10.48
N TYR A 16 -1.04 1.70 -9.37
CA TYR A 16 -0.85 3.12 -9.27
C TYR A 16 0.64 3.46 -9.18
N ARG A 17 1.04 4.54 -9.86
CA ARG A 17 2.41 5.05 -9.77
C ARG A 17 2.73 5.60 -8.39
N GLY A 18 4.02 5.62 -8.06
CA GLY A 18 4.53 6.17 -6.80
C GLY A 18 3.95 7.52 -6.36
N PRO A 19 3.80 8.54 -7.23
CA PRO A 19 3.18 9.82 -6.83
C PRO A 19 1.72 9.69 -6.38
N ILE A 20 0.93 8.83 -7.04
CA ILE A 20 -0.47 8.58 -6.69
C ILE A 20 -0.54 7.80 -5.37
N ALA A 21 0.28 6.76 -5.23
CA ALA A 21 0.40 6.00 -3.99
C ALA A 21 0.80 6.88 -2.80
N CYS A 22 1.78 7.79 -3.00
CA CYS A 22 2.18 8.77 -1.98
C CYS A 22 1.03 9.67 -1.56
N LYS A 23 0.28 10.22 -2.53
CA LYS A 23 -0.87 11.10 -2.27
C LYS A 23 -1.97 10.36 -1.49
N ALA A 24 -2.35 9.17 -1.93
CA ALA A 24 -3.43 8.39 -1.31
C ALA A 24 -3.08 7.89 0.10
N ALA A 25 -1.84 7.44 0.32
CA ALA A 25 -1.34 7.03 1.63
C ALA A 25 -0.94 8.22 2.52
N GLY A 26 -0.78 9.42 1.96
CA GLY A 26 -0.33 10.62 2.66
C GLY A 26 1.14 10.55 3.10
N ILE A 27 2.00 9.89 2.33
CA ILE A 27 3.43 9.73 2.64
C ILE A 27 4.30 10.47 1.63
N THR A 28 5.54 10.75 2.01
CA THR A 28 6.53 11.31 1.09
C THR A 28 7.10 10.24 0.16
N TYR A 29 7.60 10.66 -1.01
CA TYR A 29 8.29 9.76 -1.93
C TYR A 29 9.51 9.07 -1.29
N ARG A 30 10.21 9.77 -0.39
CA ARG A 30 11.35 9.20 0.34
C ARG A 30 10.93 8.07 1.29
N GLN A 31 9.80 8.23 1.98
CA GLN A 31 9.23 7.16 2.81
C GLN A 31 8.85 5.96 1.94
N LEU A 32 8.14 6.20 0.84
CA LEU A 32 7.76 5.15 -0.12
C LEU A 32 8.98 4.38 -0.62
N ASP A 33 10.03 5.08 -1.08
CA ASP A 33 11.23 4.44 -1.59
C ASP A 33 11.98 3.67 -0.50
N TYR A 34 12.13 4.26 0.70
CA TYR A 34 12.79 3.60 1.81
C TYR A 34 12.06 2.32 2.25
N TRP A 35 10.73 2.35 2.34
CA TRP A 35 9.93 1.17 2.72
C TRP A 35 9.96 0.08 1.66
N ALA A 36 9.93 0.43 0.37
CA ALA A 36 10.10 -0.54 -0.70
C ALA A 36 11.51 -1.15 -0.70
N ARG A 37 12.55 -0.34 -0.49
CA ARG A 37 13.94 -0.80 -0.52
C ARG A 37 14.34 -1.63 0.71
N THR A 38 13.60 -1.50 1.81
CA THR A 38 13.80 -2.27 3.04
C THR A 38 12.81 -3.43 3.19
N GLY A 39 11.97 -3.69 2.19
CA GLY A 39 10.97 -4.76 2.23
C GLY A 39 9.94 -4.59 3.34
N LEU A 40 9.59 -3.36 3.71
CA LEU A 40 8.46 -3.10 4.61
C LEU A 40 7.15 -3.14 3.82
N VAL A 41 7.11 -2.44 2.68
CA VAL A 41 6.00 -2.52 1.72
C VAL A 41 6.58 -2.42 0.31
N GLU A 42 6.47 -3.49 -0.46
CA GLU A 42 6.96 -3.58 -1.83
C GLU A 42 5.80 -3.44 -2.83
N PRO A 43 6.05 -2.91 -4.04
CA PRO A 43 5.03 -2.89 -5.09
C PRO A 43 4.71 -4.32 -5.55
N THR A 44 3.45 -4.72 -5.49
CA THR A 44 3.02 -6.08 -5.90
C THR A 44 2.71 -6.19 -7.39
N ILE A 45 2.28 -5.10 -8.04
CA ILE A 45 1.90 -5.11 -9.48
C ILE A 45 3.14 -5.10 -10.36
N ARG A 46 4.08 -4.20 -10.10
CA ARG A 46 5.31 -4.09 -10.89
C ARG A 46 6.45 -3.52 -10.06
N SER A 47 7.51 -4.30 -9.92
CA SER A 47 8.79 -3.81 -9.39
C SER A 47 9.55 -3.00 -10.44
N ALA A 48 10.42 -2.09 -9.99
CA ALA A 48 11.33 -1.39 -10.90
C ALA A 48 12.38 -2.36 -11.48
N LYS A 49 12.49 -2.42 -12.81
CA LYS A 49 13.54 -3.08 -13.59
C LYS A 49 14.29 -2.05 -14.45
N GLY A 50 15.52 -1.71 -14.08
CA GLY A 50 16.37 -0.79 -14.87
C GLY A 50 15.85 0.65 -15.02
N SER A 51 16.50 1.43 -15.89
CA SER A 51 16.07 2.80 -16.20
C SER A 51 14.80 2.81 -17.06
N GLY A 52 13.79 3.57 -16.66
CA GLY A 52 12.55 3.77 -17.43
C GLY A 52 11.36 2.92 -17.02
N SER A 53 11.53 1.95 -16.11
CA SER A 53 10.40 1.25 -15.50
C SER A 53 9.91 1.98 -14.25
N HIS A 54 8.59 1.96 -14.05
CA HIS A 54 7.96 2.56 -12.88
C HIS A 54 7.42 1.46 -11.97
N ARG A 55 7.58 1.66 -10.66
CA ARG A 55 6.89 0.84 -9.66
C ARG A 55 5.39 1.08 -9.76
N LEU A 56 4.62 0.00 -9.84
CA LEU A 56 3.17 0.04 -9.76
C LEU A 56 2.74 -0.63 -8.46
N TYR A 57 1.98 0.13 -7.67
CA TYR A 57 1.45 -0.29 -6.38
C TYR A 57 -0.01 -0.69 -6.54
N SER A 58 -0.37 -1.84 -6.00
CA SER A 58 -1.76 -2.30 -5.96
C SER A 58 -2.60 -1.43 -5.02
N PHE A 59 -3.92 -1.62 -5.02
CA PHE A 59 -4.77 -0.97 -4.02
C PHE A 59 -4.37 -1.42 -2.61
N ARG A 60 -4.11 -2.73 -2.46
CA ARG A 60 -3.66 -3.33 -1.21
C ARG A 60 -2.35 -2.74 -0.72
N ASP A 61 -1.39 -2.49 -1.62
CA ASP A 61 -0.12 -1.86 -1.23
C ASP A 61 -0.37 -0.48 -0.62
N ILE A 62 -1.23 0.33 -1.24
CA ILE A 62 -1.57 1.67 -0.76
C ILE A 62 -2.29 1.61 0.60
N LEU A 63 -3.15 0.62 0.80
CA LEU A 63 -3.77 0.36 2.10
C LEU A 63 -2.73 0.08 3.18
N VAL A 64 -1.81 -0.84 2.91
CA VAL A 64 -0.73 -1.18 3.84
C VAL A 64 0.17 0.03 4.10
N LEU A 65 0.55 0.79 3.07
CA LEU A 65 1.32 2.04 3.21
C LEU A 65 0.66 3.03 4.17
N LYS A 66 -0.66 3.21 4.05
CA LYS A 66 -1.42 4.14 4.90
C LYS A 66 -1.55 3.64 6.35
N ILE A 67 -1.68 2.33 6.55
CA ILE A 67 -1.69 1.71 7.88
C ILE A 67 -0.31 1.84 8.54
N VAL A 68 0.77 1.53 7.82
CA VAL A 68 2.16 1.71 8.27
C VAL A 68 2.39 3.15 8.71
N LYS A 69 1.96 4.13 7.90
CA LYS A 69 2.03 5.54 8.25
C LYS A 69 1.32 5.82 9.59
N ARG A 70 0.05 5.41 9.74
CA ARG A 70 -0.73 5.68 10.96
C ARG A 70 -0.09 5.06 12.20
N LEU A 71 0.44 3.84 12.10
CA LEU A 71 1.14 3.20 13.21
C LEU A 71 2.44 3.94 13.58
N LEU A 72 3.20 4.42 12.58
CA LEU A 72 4.41 5.23 12.83
C LEU A 72 4.07 6.57 13.47
N ASP A 73 3.01 7.24 12.99
CA ASP A 73 2.56 8.54 13.52
C ASP A 73 2.13 8.44 15.00
N THR A 74 1.71 7.27 15.47
CA THR A 74 1.39 7.01 16.88
C THR A 74 2.57 6.49 17.71
N GLY A 75 3.76 6.41 17.13
CA GLY A 75 4.98 6.01 17.84
C GLY A 75 5.20 4.49 17.97
N VAL A 76 4.46 3.67 17.23
CA VAL A 76 4.68 2.22 17.21
C VAL A 76 6.04 1.91 16.57
N SER A 77 6.82 1.03 17.20
CA SER A 77 8.14 0.68 16.69
C SER A 77 8.06 -0.03 15.33
N LEU A 78 9.07 0.21 14.48
CA LEU A 78 9.14 -0.40 13.14
C LEU A 78 9.09 -1.93 13.17
N GLN A 79 9.64 -2.54 14.24
CA GLN A 79 9.62 -3.99 14.42
C GLN A 79 8.19 -4.52 14.59
N GLN A 80 7.38 -3.87 15.42
CA GLN A 80 5.97 -4.25 15.64
C GLN A 80 5.11 -4.00 14.39
N ILE A 81 5.41 -2.91 13.67
CA ILE A 81 4.74 -2.63 12.39
C ILE A 81 5.01 -3.75 11.39
N ARG A 82 6.24 -4.27 11.29
CA ARG A 82 6.54 -5.40 10.41
C ARG A 82 5.72 -6.65 10.75
N VAL A 83 5.57 -6.96 12.03
CA VAL A 83 4.74 -8.08 12.50
C VAL A 83 3.27 -7.88 12.09
N ALA A 84 2.73 -6.68 12.32
CA ALA A 84 1.35 -6.35 11.97
C ALA A 84 1.11 -6.40 10.44
N VAL A 85 2.03 -5.88 9.65
CA VAL A 85 1.94 -5.90 8.17
C VAL A 85 1.99 -7.35 7.64
N ASP A 86 2.86 -8.20 8.18
CA ASP A 86 2.93 -9.61 7.79
C ASP A 86 1.65 -10.39 8.18
N ALA A 87 1.01 -10.03 9.30
CA ALA A 87 -0.29 -10.60 9.66
C ALA A 87 -1.39 -10.16 8.66
N LEU A 88 -1.41 -8.89 8.26
CA LEU A 88 -2.38 -8.37 7.29
C LEU A 88 -2.18 -8.95 5.88
N SER A 89 -0.94 -9.24 5.47
CA SER A 89 -0.62 -9.78 4.13
C SER A 89 -1.14 -11.20 3.93
N LYS A 90 -1.26 -11.98 5.02
CA LYS A 90 -1.77 -13.37 5.01
C LYS A 90 -3.28 -13.49 4.89
N ARG A 91 -4.02 -12.39 5.01
CA ARG A 91 -5.49 -12.39 5.00
C ARG A 91 -6.08 -12.10 3.61
N GLY A 92 -7.29 -12.61 3.38
CA GLY A 92 -8.08 -12.28 2.19
C GLY A 92 -8.69 -10.88 2.29
N VAL A 93 -8.88 -10.24 1.13
CA VAL A 93 -9.36 -8.85 1.00
C VAL A 93 -10.71 -8.64 1.72
N ASP A 94 -11.64 -9.58 1.61
CA ASP A 94 -12.97 -9.48 2.22
C ASP A 94 -12.93 -9.36 3.75
N SER A 95 -11.95 -10.01 4.39
CA SER A 95 -11.79 -10.00 5.85
C SER A 95 -11.14 -8.72 6.38
N LEU A 96 -10.50 -7.91 5.53
CA LEU A 96 -9.80 -6.70 5.96
C LEU A 96 -10.76 -5.60 6.41
N SER A 97 -11.98 -5.58 5.88
CA SER A 97 -12.96 -4.54 6.16
C SER A 97 -13.49 -4.56 7.61
N SER A 98 -13.53 -5.73 8.24
CA SER A 98 -14.00 -5.94 9.61
C SER A 98 -12.91 -5.82 10.67
N ILE A 99 -11.65 -5.66 10.28
CA ILE A 99 -10.51 -5.64 11.20
C ILE A 99 -10.32 -4.24 11.79
N THR A 100 -10.06 -4.21 13.10
CA THR A 100 -9.50 -3.05 13.80
C THR A 100 -8.13 -3.42 14.36
N LEU A 101 -7.08 -2.73 13.91
CA LEU A 101 -5.77 -2.86 14.53
C LEU A 101 -5.72 -2.01 15.79
N MET A 102 -5.35 -2.60 16.91
CA MET A 102 -5.21 -1.93 18.19
C MET A 102 -3.74 -1.91 18.61
N SER A 103 -3.24 -0.81 19.13
CA SER A 103 -1.87 -0.72 19.62
C SER A 103 -1.78 0.06 20.93
N ASP A 104 -0.97 -0.44 21.85
CA ASP A 104 -0.55 0.21 23.10
C ASP A 104 0.84 0.89 22.97
N GLY A 105 1.38 0.96 21.73
CA GLY A 105 2.72 1.45 21.42
C GLY A 105 3.83 0.39 21.53
N ALA A 106 3.64 -0.67 22.31
CA ALA A 106 4.58 -1.77 22.49
C ALA A 106 4.26 -2.98 21.61
N SER A 107 2.98 -3.19 21.31
CA SER A 107 2.42 -4.31 20.57
C SER A 107 1.32 -3.83 19.62
N VAL A 108 1.02 -4.63 18.60
CA VAL A 108 -0.13 -4.44 17.71
C VAL A 108 -0.99 -5.69 17.73
N TYR A 109 -2.26 -5.51 18.01
CA TYR A 109 -3.28 -6.54 18.10
C TYR A 109 -4.26 -6.37 16.95
N GLU A 110 -4.77 -7.49 16.46
CA GLU A 110 -5.84 -7.50 15.49
C GLU A 110 -7.12 -7.87 16.21
N CYS A 111 -8.09 -6.96 16.21
CA CYS A 111 -9.40 -7.20 16.78
C CYS A 111 -10.43 -7.35 15.68
N THR A 112 -11.22 -8.41 15.78
CA THR A 112 -12.33 -8.70 14.86
C THR A 112 -13.69 -8.54 15.54
N SER A 113 -13.70 -8.38 16.87
CA SER A 113 -14.91 -8.16 17.67
C SER A 113 -14.74 -6.98 18.63
N THR A 114 -15.86 -6.46 19.15
CA THR A 114 -15.85 -5.38 20.15
C THR A 114 -15.36 -5.88 21.52
N ASP A 115 -15.63 -7.14 21.85
CA ASP A 115 -15.21 -7.72 23.14
C ASP A 115 -13.69 -7.81 23.24
N GLU A 116 -13.00 -8.23 22.17
CA GLU A 116 -11.53 -8.21 22.09
C GLU A 116 -10.93 -6.81 22.30
N VAL A 117 -11.62 -5.78 21.80
CA VAL A 117 -11.21 -4.38 22.01
C VAL A 117 -11.38 -3.98 23.47
N ILE A 118 -12.49 -4.38 24.10
CA ILE A 118 -12.78 -4.07 25.51
C ILE A 118 -11.73 -4.73 26.40
N ASP A 119 -11.40 -6.00 26.17
CA ASP A 119 -10.43 -6.75 26.96
C ASP A 119 -9.04 -6.09 26.95
N LEU A 120 -8.62 -5.55 25.80
CA LEU A 120 -7.37 -4.80 25.69
C LEU A 120 -7.38 -3.48 26.50
N VAL A 121 -8.51 -2.79 26.56
CA VAL A 121 -8.65 -1.50 27.26
C VAL A 121 -8.76 -1.68 28.77
N GLN A 122 -9.33 -2.80 29.23
CA GLN A 122 -9.56 -3.07 30.67
C GLN A 122 -8.28 -3.10 31.50
N GLY A 123 -7.11 -3.31 30.89
CA GLY A 123 -5.81 -3.23 31.56
C GLY A 123 -5.38 -1.84 32.02
N GLY A 124 -6.17 -0.78 31.76
CA GLY A 124 -5.87 0.60 32.15
C GLY A 124 -4.79 1.27 31.29
N GLN A 125 -4.38 0.63 30.19
CA GLN A 125 -3.43 1.14 29.23
C GLN A 125 -4.14 1.95 28.13
N GLY A 126 -3.54 3.08 27.73
CA GLY A 126 -4.03 3.85 26.60
C GLY A 126 -3.76 3.11 25.30
N VAL A 127 -4.80 2.81 24.55
CA VAL A 127 -4.70 2.11 23.25
C VAL A 127 -5.22 2.99 22.12
N PHE A 128 -4.60 2.85 20.96
CA PHE A 128 -5.02 3.48 19.72
C PHE A 128 -5.54 2.44 18.74
N GLY A 129 -6.69 2.73 18.11
CA GLY A 129 -7.34 1.85 17.14
C GLY A 129 -7.32 2.40 15.72
N ILE A 130 -6.95 1.57 14.76
CA ILE A 130 -7.08 1.80 13.31
C ILE A 130 -8.11 0.82 12.76
N ALA A 131 -9.31 1.31 12.51
CA ALA A 131 -10.32 0.55 11.77
C ALA A 131 -9.92 0.43 10.29
N VAL A 132 -9.48 -0.75 9.86
CA VAL A 132 -8.95 -1.00 8.52
C VAL A 132 -10.00 -0.72 7.46
N GLY A 133 -11.25 -1.14 7.66
CA GLY A 133 -12.36 -0.85 6.74
C GLY A 133 -12.70 0.64 6.60
N ARG A 134 -12.30 1.50 7.53
CA ARG A 134 -12.41 2.96 7.38
C ARG A 134 -11.29 3.51 6.50
N VAL A 135 -10.06 3.02 6.70
CA VAL A 135 -8.90 3.37 5.87
C VAL A 135 -9.12 2.94 4.42
N TRP A 136 -9.70 1.75 4.22
CA TRP A 136 -10.11 1.23 2.92
C TRP A 136 -10.96 2.24 2.15
N ARG A 137 -12.13 2.62 2.71
CA ARG A 137 -13.07 3.55 2.07
C ARG A 137 -12.46 4.92 1.79
N GLU A 138 -11.57 5.38 2.66
CA GLU A 138 -10.85 6.65 2.45
C GLU A 138 -9.91 6.59 1.24
N ILE A 139 -9.19 5.48 1.06
CA ILE A 139 -8.32 5.27 -0.09
C ILE A 139 -9.15 5.10 -1.35
N GLU A 140 -10.20 4.28 -1.30
CA GLU A 140 -11.14 4.07 -2.40
C GLU A 140 -11.68 5.42 -2.92
N GLY A 141 -12.19 6.28 -2.04
CA GLY A 141 -12.65 7.60 -2.43
C GLY A 141 -11.54 8.50 -2.99
N THR A 142 -10.29 8.33 -2.56
CA THR A 142 -9.15 9.10 -3.10
C THR A 142 -8.73 8.61 -4.48
N LEU A 143 -8.83 7.31 -4.73
CA LEU A 143 -8.35 6.66 -5.96
C LEU A 143 -9.42 6.57 -7.06
N ALA A 144 -10.70 6.70 -6.72
CA ALA A 144 -11.83 6.51 -7.64
C ALA A 144 -11.74 7.31 -8.95
N GLU A 145 -11.10 8.48 -8.93
CA GLU A 145 -10.96 9.38 -10.09
C GLU A 145 -9.51 9.49 -10.60
N LEU A 146 -8.59 8.71 -10.04
CA LEU A 146 -7.16 8.81 -10.38
C LEU A 146 -6.76 7.80 -11.45
N PRO A 147 -5.78 8.16 -12.31
CA PRO A 147 -5.34 7.27 -13.38
C PRO A 147 -4.67 6.02 -12.81
N VAL A 148 -5.04 4.87 -13.37
CA VAL A 148 -4.49 3.54 -13.07
C VAL A 148 -3.75 3.01 -14.31
N GLU A 149 -2.68 2.25 -14.10
CA GLU A 149 -1.88 1.67 -15.20
C GLU A 149 -1.90 0.16 -15.18
N SER A 150 -1.95 -0.46 -16.37
CA SER A 150 -1.90 -1.91 -16.51
C SER A 150 -0.47 -2.44 -16.44
N ALA A 151 -0.28 -3.55 -15.73
CA ALA A 151 0.97 -4.28 -15.58
C ALA A 151 1.52 -4.84 -16.91
N ASN A 152 0.66 -4.99 -17.92
CA ASN A 152 1.00 -5.50 -19.25
C ASN A 152 1.21 -4.41 -20.31
N GLN A 153 1.00 -3.13 -19.97
CA GLN A 153 1.29 -2.05 -20.90
C GLN A 153 2.81 -1.90 -21.00
N GLU A 154 3.39 -2.35 -22.12
CA GLU A 154 4.77 -2.04 -22.48
C GLU A 154 4.91 -0.53 -22.58
N LEU A 155 5.81 0.03 -21.77
CA LEU A 155 6.29 1.38 -21.96
C LEU A 155 7.03 1.39 -23.30
N LYS A 156 6.35 1.76 -24.38
CA LYS A 156 7.01 2.22 -25.60
C LYS A 156 7.74 3.51 -25.24
N VAL A 157 8.92 3.39 -24.66
CA VAL A 157 9.90 4.47 -24.64
C VAL A 157 10.43 4.49 -26.06
N PRO A 158 10.10 5.50 -26.89
CA PRO A 158 10.78 5.63 -28.16
C PRO A 158 12.25 5.84 -27.80
N ASP A 159 13.12 4.91 -28.20
CA ASP A 159 14.55 5.08 -28.03
C ASP A 159 15.03 6.13 -29.05
N GLU A 160 14.71 7.40 -28.76
CA GLU A 160 15.08 8.54 -29.58
C GLU A 160 16.60 8.66 -29.70
N LEU A 161 17.34 8.17 -28.72
CA LEU A 161 18.80 8.14 -28.69
C LEU A 161 19.37 7.06 -29.63
N ALA A 162 18.79 5.86 -29.69
CA ALA A 162 19.17 4.86 -30.69
C ALA A 162 18.78 5.29 -32.11
N ALA A 163 17.61 5.90 -32.28
CA ALA A 163 17.19 6.47 -33.56
C ALA A 163 18.09 7.64 -34.01
N ALA A 164 18.62 8.44 -33.07
CA ALA A 164 19.60 9.49 -33.35
C ALA A 164 20.99 8.91 -33.70
N ARG A 165 21.42 7.82 -33.05
CA ARG A 165 22.68 7.11 -33.38
C ARG A 165 22.64 6.48 -34.77
N ALA A 166 21.51 5.84 -35.13
CA ALA A 166 21.34 5.26 -36.46
C ALA A 166 21.41 6.32 -37.58
N ARG A 167 20.85 7.51 -37.35
CA ARG A 167 20.90 8.64 -38.29
C ARG A 167 22.31 9.22 -38.46
N ARG A 168 23.18 9.17 -37.43
CA ARG A 168 24.57 9.64 -37.51
C ARG A 168 25.53 8.66 -38.18
N ASN A 169 25.20 7.36 -38.21
CA ASN A 169 26.05 6.34 -38.83
C ASN A 169 25.66 6.03 -40.28
N ALA A 170 24.57 6.62 -40.79
CA ALA A 170 24.03 6.40 -42.13
C ALA A 170 24.38 7.52 -43.15
N GLY A 171 25.29 8.43 -42.78
CA GLY A 171 25.84 9.48 -43.65
C GLY A 171 27.36 9.47 -43.60
#